data_AF-A0A6N7IJI6-F1
#
_entry.id   AF-A0A6N7IJI6-F1
#
_cell.length_a   1.000
_cell.length_b   1.000
_cell.length_c   1.000
_cell.angle_alpha   90.00
_cell.angle_beta   90.00
_cell.angle_gamma   90.00
#
_symmetry.space_group_name_H-M   'P 1'
#
loop_
_entity.id
_entity.type
_entity.pdbx_description
1 polymer ?
#
loop_
_entity_poly.entity_id
_entity_poly.type
_entity_poly.pdbx_seq_one_letter_code
_entity_poly.pdbx_strand_id
1 'polypeptide(L)'
;MVVSRRERQVSEDNTGHGRDGLDEPEARTEERGTRSRWRVLAGAGAALVVLAVLAVLALTGGPDGSTRSAGEPTGRAAGKLPTATSTPTVAGPTPPAVFSALTLGRDDAPVTIVEFGDYQCPNCGQFAREIKPRLVREYVDKGVVRLMWRDFPFYGEQSVDAAVAARAAGRQGEFWAYHDALYANQAPPRSGKLTSDHLRGLA
;
A
#
# COMPACT_ATOMS: atom_id res chain seq x y z
N MET A 1 -24.41 73.23 17.36
CA MET A 1 -23.22 73.62 16.58
C MET A 1 -22.84 72.40 15.73
N VAL A 2 -23.30 72.22 14.48
CA VAL A 2 -22.92 72.93 13.21
C VAL A 2 -21.39 73.02 13.12
N VAL A 3 -20.67 72.49 12.13
CA VAL A 3 -20.80 72.65 10.67
C VAL A 3 -20.13 71.49 9.90
N SER A 4 -20.75 71.14 8.78
CA SER A 4 -20.29 70.29 7.67
C SER A 4 -19.76 71.15 6.51
N ARG A 5 -18.76 70.66 5.75
CA ARG A 5 -18.38 71.06 4.36
C ARG A 5 -17.41 69.99 3.85
N ARG A 6 -17.64 69.13 2.84
CA ARG A 6 -18.24 69.18 1.48
C ARG A 6 -17.46 70.01 0.47
N GLU A 7 -16.86 69.31 -0.51
CA GLU A 7 -16.55 69.63 -1.93
C GLU A 7 -15.53 68.56 -2.40
N ARG A 8 -15.73 67.62 -3.33
CA ARG A 8 -16.49 67.43 -4.59
C ARG A 8 -15.78 67.97 -5.86
N GLN A 9 -15.25 67.01 -6.64
CA GLN A 9 -15.11 66.91 -8.12
C GLN A 9 -14.27 67.90 -8.94
N VAL A 10 -13.41 67.34 -9.81
CA VAL A 10 -13.27 67.64 -11.27
C VAL A 10 -12.75 66.34 -11.92
N SER A 11 -13.53 65.59 -12.73
CA SER A 11 -13.88 65.74 -14.18
C SER A 11 -12.72 65.33 -15.11
N GLU A 12 -12.85 64.15 -15.75
CA GLU A 12 -13.17 63.90 -17.19
C GLU A 12 -11.89 63.91 -18.05
N ASP A 13 -11.47 62.77 -18.60
CA ASP A 13 -11.90 62.14 -19.87
C ASP A 13 -10.85 62.43 -20.96
N ASN A 14 -10.18 61.39 -21.47
CA ASN A 14 -9.46 61.51 -22.73
C ASN A 14 -9.58 60.21 -23.53
N THR A 15 -10.16 60.39 -24.70
CA THR A 15 -10.64 59.41 -25.64
C THR A 15 -9.55 59.09 -26.68
N GLY A 16 -9.28 57.80 -26.90
CA GLY A 16 -9.28 57.21 -28.24
C GLY A 16 -8.01 57.21 -29.11
N HIS A 17 -8.05 56.26 -30.05
CA HIS A 17 -7.17 56.01 -31.20
C HIS A 17 -5.85 55.25 -30.92
N GLY A 18 -5.48 54.15 -31.56
CA GLY A 18 -6.05 53.37 -32.65
C GLY A 18 -4.92 52.58 -33.32
N ARG A 19 -5.08 51.24 -33.42
CA ARG A 19 -4.56 50.27 -34.42
C ARG A 19 -3.06 50.27 -34.81
N ASP A 20 -2.46 49.08 -34.70
CA ASP A 20 -1.51 48.39 -35.61
C ASP A 20 -0.91 47.23 -34.79
N GLY A 21 -1.14 45.94 -34.98
CA GLY A 21 -1.49 45.21 -36.19
C GLY A 21 -0.25 44.62 -36.85
N LEU A 22 0.49 43.72 -36.19
CA LEU A 22 1.34 42.72 -36.85
C LEU A 22 1.47 41.44 -36.02
N ASP A 23 1.10 40.34 -36.68
CA ASP A 23 1.12 38.94 -36.30
C ASP A 23 2.53 38.41 -35.96
N GLU A 24 2.64 37.56 -34.93
CA GLU A 24 3.76 36.63 -34.78
C GLU A 24 3.35 35.22 -35.26
N PRO A 25 4.16 34.56 -36.12
CA PRO A 25 3.77 33.34 -36.81
C PRO A 25 3.93 32.06 -35.97
N GLU A 26 2.96 31.16 -36.12
CA GLU A 26 3.01 29.77 -35.70
C GLU A 26 4.15 29.01 -36.41
N ALA A 27 5.11 28.48 -35.65
CA ALA A 27 6.05 27.49 -36.16
C ALA A 27 5.53 26.07 -35.88
N ARG A 28 4.80 25.53 -36.86
CA ARG A 28 4.57 24.09 -37.05
C ARG A 28 5.81 23.50 -37.71
N THR A 29 6.50 22.58 -37.03
CA THR A 29 7.42 21.65 -37.68
C THR A 29 6.95 20.22 -37.40
N GLU A 30 6.42 19.59 -38.45
CA GLU A 30 6.20 18.16 -38.54
C GLU A 30 7.54 17.43 -38.64
N GLU A 31 7.82 16.49 -37.74
CA GLU A 31 8.81 15.43 -37.94
C GLU A 31 8.08 14.09 -37.76
N ARG A 32 7.36 13.72 -38.83
CA ARG A 32 6.82 12.37 -39.07
C ARG A 32 7.92 11.55 -39.73
N GLY A 33 8.38 10.46 -39.10
CA GLY A 33 8.93 9.33 -39.86
C GLY A 33 10.22 8.65 -39.39
N THR A 34 10.36 8.26 -38.13
CA THR A 34 11.46 7.36 -37.70
C THR A 34 11.03 6.23 -36.77
N ARG A 35 9.74 5.86 -36.74
CA ARG A 35 9.20 4.80 -35.86
C ARG A 35 9.11 3.41 -36.50
N SER A 36 9.42 3.25 -37.78
CA SER A 36 9.18 2.00 -38.52
C SER A 36 10.36 1.02 -38.56
N ARG A 37 11.61 1.47 -38.39
CA ARG A 37 12.80 0.60 -38.59
C ARG A 37 13.30 -0.11 -37.32
N TRP A 38 12.87 0.34 -36.14
CA TRP A 38 13.37 -0.21 -34.86
C TRP A 38 12.69 -1.52 -34.43
N ARG A 39 11.45 -1.76 -34.88
CA ARG A 39 10.72 -3.01 -34.60
C ARG A 39 11.32 -4.24 -35.28
N VAL A 40 12.03 -4.05 -36.40
CA VAL A 40 12.67 -5.16 -37.13
C VAL A 40 14.01 -5.57 -36.49
N LEU A 41 14.72 -4.64 -35.84
CA LEU A 41 16.01 -4.94 -35.18
C LEU A 41 15.84 -5.54 -33.77
N ALA A 42 14.73 -5.27 -33.07
CA ALA A 42 14.46 -5.86 -31.76
C ALA A 42 14.05 -7.35 -31.82
N GLY A 43 13.48 -7.82 -32.93
CA GLY A 43 13.06 -9.22 -33.09
C GLY A 43 14.21 -10.21 -33.29
N ALA A 44 15.29 -9.78 -33.96
CA ALA A 44 16.44 -10.64 -34.25
C ALA A 44 17.29 -10.95 -33.00
N GLY A 45 17.37 -10.01 -32.04
CA GLY A 45 18.12 -10.19 -30.80
C GLY A 45 17.51 -11.24 -29.87
N ALA A 46 16.19 -11.30 -29.75
CA ALA A 46 15.50 -12.26 -28.88
C ALA A 46 15.65 -13.71 -29.35
N ALA A 47 15.62 -13.95 -30.67
CA ALA A 47 15.79 -15.29 -31.24
C ALA A 47 17.21 -15.85 -31.02
N LEU A 48 18.24 -14.99 -31.10
CA LEU A 48 19.63 -15.38 -30.85
C LEU A 48 19.87 -15.72 -29.37
N VAL A 49 19.26 -15.00 -28.44
CA VAL A 49 19.36 -15.28 -27.00
C VAL A 49 18.71 -16.62 -26.65
N VAL A 50 17.53 -16.91 -27.20
CA VAL A 50 16.84 -18.19 -26.96
C VAL A 50 17.65 -19.37 -27.50
N LEU A 51 18.21 -19.24 -28.72
CA LEU A 51 19.07 -20.27 -29.31
C LEU A 51 20.35 -20.50 -28.50
N ALA A 52 20.97 -19.44 -27.97
CA ALA A 52 22.13 -19.55 -27.11
C ALA A 52 21.80 -20.27 -25.78
N VAL A 53 20.66 -19.95 -25.15
CA VAL A 53 20.22 -20.62 -23.91
C VAL A 53 19.94 -22.10 -24.14
N LEU A 54 19.28 -22.46 -25.24
CA LEU A 54 19.02 -23.86 -25.59
C LEU A 54 20.30 -24.63 -25.90
N ALA A 55 21.28 -24.00 -26.58
CA ALA A 55 22.58 -24.61 -26.82
C ALA A 55 23.36 -24.84 -25.51
N VAL A 56 23.30 -23.91 -24.57
CA VAL A 56 23.93 -24.06 -23.24
C VAL A 56 23.27 -25.19 -22.45
N LEU A 57 21.94 -25.29 -22.45
CA LEU A 57 21.22 -26.39 -21.78
C LEU A 57 21.53 -27.77 -22.39
N ALA A 58 21.79 -27.84 -23.70
CA ALA A 58 22.20 -29.08 -24.36
C ALA A 58 23.66 -29.47 -24.06
N LEU A 59 24.54 -28.50 -23.78
CA LEU A 59 25.95 -28.72 -23.46
C LEU A 59 26.19 -29.07 -21.98
N THR A 60 25.26 -28.78 -21.07
CA THR A 60 25.41 -29.04 -19.62
C THR A 60 24.91 -30.40 -19.14
N GLY A 61 24.61 -31.34 -20.05
CA GLY A 61 24.35 -32.75 -19.71
C GLY A 61 23.05 -32.99 -18.94
N GLY A 62 22.09 -33.67 -19.57
CA GLY A 62 20.94 -34.24 -18.85
C GLY A 62 21.40 -35.33 -17.87
N PRO A 63 20.76 -35.48 -16.70
CA PRO A 63 21.16 -36.49 -15.74
C PRO A 63 20.62 -37.86 -16.15
N ASP A 64 21.47 -38.63 -16.84
CA ASP A 64 21.33 -40.09 -16.95
C ASP A 64 21.82 -40.77 -15.66
N GLY A 65 20.93 -41.57 -15.08
CA GLY A 65 21.20 -42.79 -14.32
C GLY A 65 22.28 -42.77 -13.24
N SER A 66 21.84 -42.77 -11.98
CA SER A 66 22.58 -43.50 -10.94
C SER A 66 21.60 -44.28 -10.07
N THR A 67 21.42 -45.54 -10.47
CA THR A 67 20.88 -46.61 -9.63
C THR A 67 21.78 -46.76 -8.40
N ARG A 68 21.22 -46.49 -7.21
CA ARG A 68 21.81 -46.96 -5.96
C ARG A 68 20.75 -47.81 -5.24
N SER A 69 20.99 -49.11 -5.30
CA SER A 69 20.21 -50.15 -4.67
C SER A 69 20.46 -50.20 -3.16
N ALA A 70 19.38 -50.50 -2.43
CA ALA A 70 19.31 -51.14 -1.12
C ALA A 70 19.93 -50.43 0.10
N GLY A 71 19.08 -49.66 0.78
CA GLY A 71 19.09 -49.50 2.23
C GLY A 71 17.64 -49.54 2.71
N GLU A 72 17.24 -50.67 3.27
CA GLU A 72 15.89 -51.00 3.74
C GLU A 72 15.40 -50.03 4.84
N PRO A 73 14.22 -49.39 4.72
CA PRO A 73 13.50 -48.88 5.86
C PRO A 73 12.39 -49.87 6.21
N THR A 74 12.49 -50.38 7.43
CA THR A 74 11.46 -51.10 8.17
C THR A 74 10.06 -50.52 7.90
N GLY A 75 9.12 -51.40 7.58
CA GLY A 75 7.78 -51.08 7.15
C GLY A 75 7.07 -50.09 8.06
N ARG A 76 6.94 -48.85 7.59
CA ARG A 76 5.86 -47.96 7.99
C ARG A 76 4.74 -48.18 7.00
N ALA A 77 3.67 -48.82 7.46
CA ALA A 77 2.43 -48.94 6.70
C ALA A 77 2.09 -47.60 6.06
N ALA A 78 1.87 -47.61 4.74
CA ALA A 78 1.33 -46.49 4.00
C ALA A 78 -0.09 -46.20 4.55
N GLY A 79 -0.15 -45.41 5.62
CA GLY A 79 -1.37 -44.78 6.04
C GLY A 79 -1.83 -43.90 4.89
N LYS A 80 -2.95 -44.28 4.29
CA LYS A 80 -3.66 -43.50 3.27
C LYS A 80 -3.76 -42.06 3.78
N LEU A 81 -3.12 -41.11 3.10
CA LEU A 81 -3.21 -39.70 3.45
C LEU A 81 -4.71 -39.34 3.49
N PRO A 82 -5.24 -38.76 4.58
CA PRO A 82 -6.63 -38.35 4.60
C PRO A 82 -6.85 -37.36 3.47
N THR A 83 -7.78 -37.68 2.57
CA THR A 83 -8.31 -36.73 1.60
C THR A 83 -8.80 -35.53 2.38
N ALA A 84 -8.20 -34.37 2.10
CA ALA A 84 -8.56 -33.12 2.75
C ALA A 84 -9.98 -32.72 2.34
N THR A 85 -10.98 -33.17 3.09
CA THR A 85 -12.27 -32.50 3.18
C THR A 85 -12.04 -31.25 4.05
N SER A 86 -11.42 -30.23 3.47
CA SER A 86 -11.11 -28.98 4.18
C SER A 86 -12.33 -28.08 4.24
N THR A 87 -13.30 -28.41 5.09
CA THR A 87 -13.97 -27.33 5.81
C THR A 87 -12.91 -26.78 6.78
N PRO A 88 -12.53 -25.50 6.74
CA PRO A 88 -11.56 -24.97 7.68
C PRO A 88 -12.12 -25.11 9.10
N THR A 89 -11.63 -26.11 9.84
CA THR A 89 -11.96 -26.40 11.25
C THR A 89 -11.27 -25.42 12.20
N VAL A 90 -11.27 -24.13 11.88
CA VAL A 90 -10.97 -23.08 12.85
C VAL A 90 -12.13 -22.08 12.84
N ALA A 91 -13.34 -22.59 13.06
CA ALA A 91 -14.43 -21.79 13.59
C ALA A 91 -14.27 -21.70 15.12
N GLY A 92 -13.15 -21.15 15.59
CA GLY A 92 -13.12 -20.59 16.94
C GLY A 92 -14.12 -19.43 17.00
N PRO A 93 -14.68 -19.09 18.18
CA PRO A 93 -15.55 -17.93 18.28
C PRO A 93 -14.82 -16.71 17.70
N THR A 94 -15.47 -16.00 16.76
CA THR A 94 -14.94 -14.75 16.24
C THR A 94 -14.65 -13.84 17.44
N PRO A 95 -13.40 -13.40 17.65
CA PRO A 95 -13.11 -12.51 18.76
C PRO A 95 -14.05 -11.31 18.68
N PRO A 96 -14.78 -10.98 19.77
CA PRO A 96 -15.73 -9.88 19.71
C PRO A 96 -14.97 -8.61 19.33
N ALA A 97 -15.55 -7.83 18.42
CA ALA A 97 -15.04 -6.50 18.13
C ALA A 97 -15.05 -5.70 19.45
N VAL A 98 -13.87 -5.26 19.92
CA VAL A 98 -13.79 -4.41 21.13
C VAL A 98 -14.50 -3.09 20.87
N PHE A 99 -14.43 -2.63 19.62
CA PHE A 99 -15.10 -1.45 19.10
C PHE A 99 -15.09 -1.53 17.55
N SER A 100 -16.18 -1.13 16.89
CA SER A 100 -16.34 -1.28 15.43
C SER A 100 -15.31 -0.49 14.63
N ALA A 101 -14.86 0.68 15.13
CA ALA A 101 -13.84 1.48 14.45
C ALA A 101 -12.47 0.78 14.35
N LEU A 102 -12.22 -0.28 15.15
CA LEU A 102 -10.99 -1.07 15.08
C LEU A 102 -11.07 -2.19 14.03
N THR A 103 -12.12 -2.21 13.22
CA THR A 103 -12.32 -3.21 12.18
C THR A 103 -12.44 -2.56 10.80
N LEU A 104 -11.93 -3.24 9.79
CA LEU A 104 -12.01 -2.85 8.38
C LEU A 104 -12.63 -4.00 7.59
N GLY A 105 -13.55 -3.67 6.68
CA GLY A 105 -14.32 -4.64 5.92
C GLY A 105 -15.70 -4.92 6.50
N ARG A 106 -16.41 -5.87 5.89
CA ARG A 106 -17.79 -6.21 6.25
C ARG A 106 -17.85 -7.01 7.56
N ASP A 107 -18.87 -6.76 8.36
CA ASP A 107 -19.10 -7.48 9.62
C ASP A 107 -19.38 -8.98 9.40
N ASP A 108 -19.92 -9.35 8.23
CA ASP A 108 -20.30 -10.71 7.83
C ASP A 108 -19.25 -11.42 6.97
N ALA A 109 -18.02 -10.88 6.86
CA ALA A 109 -16.97 -11.52 6.10
C ALA A 109 -16.64 -12.92 6.66
N PRO A 110 -16.47 -13.94 5.80
CA PRO A 110 -16.31 -15.33 6.23
C PRO A 110 -14.99 -15.61 6.98
N VAL A 111 -14.00 -14.73 6.85
CA VAL A 111 -12.70 -14.84 7.53
C VAL A 111 -12.42 -13.57 8.32
N THR A 112 -12.01 -13.71 9.58
CA THR A 112 -11.49 -12.59 10.39
C THR A 112 -9.99 -12.75 10.61
N ILE A 113 -9.21 -11.73 10.27
CA ILE A 113 -7.79 -11.64 10.61
C ILE A 113 -7.66 -10.64 11.74
N VAL A 114 -7.03 -11.04 12.86
CA VAL A 114 -6.73 -10.14 13.97
C VAL A 114 -5.24 -9.81 13.97
N GLU A 115 -4.91 -8.55 13.74
CA GLU A 115 -3.56 -8.03 13.88
C GLU A 115 -3.35 -7.55 15.32
N PHE A 116 -2.37 -8.14 16.00
CA PHE A 116 -1.85 -7.63 17.27
C PHE A 116 -0.62 -6.78 16.97
N GLY A 117 -0.68 -5.48 17.25
CA GLY A 117 0.38 -4.57 16.82
C GLY A 117 0.77 -3.50 17.83
N ASP A 118 1.95 -2.97 17.60
CA ASP A 118 2.57 -1.87 18.35
C ASP A 118 3.06 -0.84 17.34
N TYR A 119 2.74 0.44 17.55
CA TYR A 119 3.15 1.50 16.63
C TYR A 119 4.67 1.75 16.58
N GLN A 120 5.44 1.22 17.54
CA GLN A 120 6.90 1.22 17.51
C GLN A 120 7.49 -0.03 16.84
N CYS A 121 6.71 -1.06 16.56
CA CYS A 121 7.20 -2.33 16.00
C CYS A 121 7.56 -2.18 14.51
N PRO A 122 8.83 -2.46 14.10
CA PRO A 122 9.25 -2.29 12.71
C PRO A 122 8.52 -3.23 11.74
N ASN A 123 8.32 -4.50 12.13
CA ASN A 123 7.60 -5.48 11.32
C ASN A 123 6.11 -5.12 11.17
N CYS A 124 5.51 -4.54 12.20
CA CYS A 124 4.14 -4.08 12.18
C CYS A 124 3.99 -2.88 11.23
N GLY A 125 4.98 -1.97 11.24
CA GLY A 125 5.05 -0.90 10.25
C GLY A 125 5.28 -1.40 8.82
N GLN A 126 6.12 -2.43 8.63
CA GLN A 126 6.27 -3.07 7.32
C GLN A 126 4.94 -3.66 6.84
N PHE A 127 4.24 -4.39 7.71
CA PHE A 127 2.92 -4.93 7.40
C PHE A 127 1.96 -3.82 6.98
N ALA A 128 1.85 -2.74 7.77
CA ALA A 128 0.96 -1.62 7.50
C ALA A 128 1.23 -0.93 6.15
N ARG A 129 2.51 -0.78 5.77
CA ARG A 129 2.93 -0.07 4.55
C ARG A 129 2.93 -0.95 3.29
N GLU A 130 3.24 -2.23 3.42
CA GLU A 130 3.51 -3.10 2.25
C GLU A 130 2.45 -4.19 2.06
N ILE A 131 1.99 -4.81 3.15
CA ILE A 131 1.13 -5.99 3.12
C ILE A 131 -0.35 -5.61 3.25
N LYS A 132 -0.69 -4.82 4.27
CA LYS A 132 -2.06 -4.36 4.54
C LYS A 132 -2.73 -3.74 3.30
N PRO A 133 -2.09 -2.87 2.49
CA PRO A 133 -2.76 -2.29 1.32
C PRO A 133 -3.14 -3.34 0.27
N ARG A 134 -2.33 -4.40 0.11
CA ARG A 134 -2.65 -5.51 -0.80
C ARG A 134 -3.75 -6.38 -0.21
N LEU A 135 -3.64 -6.74 1.07
CA LEU A 135 -4.66 -7.50 1.81
C LEU A 135 -6.03 -6.83 1.70
N VAL A 136 -6.07 -5.50 1.87
CA VAL A 136 -7.29 -4.71 1.79
C VAL A 136 -7.92 -4.81 0.40
N ARG A 137 -7.16 -4.46 -0.65
CA ARG A 137 -7.66 -4.49 -2.03
C ARG A 137 -8.07 -5.89 -2.49
N GLU A 138 -7.32 -6.91 -2.10
CA GLU A 138 -7.52 -8.26 -2.64
C GLU A 138 -8.62 -9.03 -1.91
N TYR A 139 -8.87 -8.74 -0.63
CA TYR A 139 -9.74 -9.55 0.22
C TYR A 139 -10.73 -8.75 1.06
N VAL A 140 -10.33 -7.61 1.65
CA VAL A 140 -11.20 -6.83 2.54
C VAL A 140 -12.28 -6.10 1.75
N ASP A 141 -11.87 -5.37 0.69
CA ASP A 141 -12.79 -4.62 -0.18
C ASP A 141 -13.76 -5.56 -0.93
N LYS A 142 -13.35 -6.81 -1.14
CA LYS A 142 -14.18 -7.85 -1.76
C LYS A 142 -15.11 -8.56 -0.76
N GLY A 143 -15.05 -8.21 0.52
CA GLY A 143 -15.90 -8.79 1.55
C GLY A 143 -15.51 -10.20 2.00
N VAL A 144 -14.31 -10.67 1.65
CA VAL A 144 -13.81 -12.00 2.01
C VAL A 144 -13.18 -11.99 3.40
N VAL A 145 -12.50 -10.90 3.74
CA VAL A 145 -11.79 -10.74 5.01
C VAL A 145 -12.33 -9.53 5.78
N ARG A 146 -12.53 -9.71 7.08
CA ARG A 146 -12.60 -8.64 8.06
C ARG A 146 -11.25 -8.53 8.74
N LEU A 147 -10.59 -7.38 8.63
CA LEU A 147 -9.35 -7.10 9.35
C LEU A 147 -9.69 -6.41 10.68
N MET A 148 -9.17 -6.92 11.78
CA MET A 148 -9.38 -6.38 13.12
C MET A 148 -8.04 -6.03 13.76
N TRP A 149 -7.95 -4.85 14.38
CA TRP A 149 -6.79 -4.44 15.16
C TRP A 149 -6.94 -4.79 16.65
N ARG A 150 -5.83 -5.16 17.28
CA ARG A 150 -5.68 -5.29 18.73
C ARG A 150 -4.36 -4.65 19.16
N ASP A 151 -4.44 -3.73 20.13
CA ASP A 151 -3.25 -3.12 20.69
C ASP A 151 -2.42 -4.18 21.45
N PHE A 152 -1.13 -4.23 21.14
CA PHE A 152 -0.14 -5.03 21.85
C PHE A 152 1.10 -4.16 22.13
N PRO A 153 1.00 -3.13 23.00
CA PRO A 153 2.10 -2.19 23.25
C PRO A 153 3.19 -2.83 24.13
N PHE A 154 4.29 -3.27 23.54
CA PHE A 154 5.41 -3.94 24.23
C PHE A 154 6.73 -3.15 24.23
N TYR A 155 6.81 -1.99 23.56
CA TYR A 155 8.01 -1.13 23.60
C TYR A 155 8.06 -0.14 24.77
N GLY A 156 7.01 -0.05 25.58
CA GLY A 156 6.94 0.78 26.79
C GLY A 156 5.84 1.84 26.74
N GLU A 157 5.96 2.85 27.61
CA GLU A 157 4.93 3.89 27.83
C GLU A 157 4.51 4.60 26.53
N GLN A 158 5.47 5.00 25.69
CA GLN A 158 5.18 5.65 24.41
C GLN A 158 4.37 4.77 23.43
N SER A 159 4.45 3.44 23.52
CA SER A 159 3.58 2.55 22.74
C SER A 159 2.17 2.52 23.29
N VAL A 160 2.03 2.58 24.62
CA VAL A 160 0.72 2.72 25.27
C VAL A 160 0.08 4.04 24.86
N ASP A 161 0.84 5.15 24.90
CA ASP A 161 0.36 6.47 24.50
C ASP A 161 -0.14 6.49 23.04
N ALA A 162 0.63 5.90 22.12
CA ALA A 162 0.21 5.79 20.73
C ALA A 162 -1.06 4.93 20.55
N ALA A 163 -1.18 3.82 21.28
CA ALA A 163 -2.39 3.00 21.28
C ALA A 163 -3.61 3.77 21.83
N VAL A 164 -3.43 4.54 22.91
CA VAL A 164 -4.48 5.40 23.47
C VAL A 164 -4.90 6.48 22.48
N ALA A 165 -3.93 7.13 21.82
CA ALA A 165 -4.20 8.14 20.80
C ALA A 165 -4.95 7.55 19.61
N ALA A 166 -4.55 6.38 19.12
CA ALA A 166 -5.26 5.69 18.04
C ALA A 166 -6.69 5.33 18.44
N ARG A 167 -6.92 4.84 19.66
CA ARG A 167 -8.28 4.62 20.17
C ARG A 167 -9.09 5.91 20.30
N ALA A 168 -8.45 7.03 20.65
CA ALA A 168 -9.10 8.32 20.69
C ALA A 168 -9.54 8.79 19.29
N ALA A 169 -8.69 8.60 18.27
CA ALA A 169 -9.07 8.81 16.87
C ALA A 169 -10.20 7.85 16.44
N GLY A 170 -10.17 6.60 16.89
CA GLY A 170 -11.25 5.65 16.64
C GLY A 170 -12.60 6.10 17.20
N ARG A 171 -12.64 6.70 18.40
CA ARG A 171 -13.88 7.29 18.93
C ARG A 171 -14.44 8.45 18.07
N GLN A 172 -13.62 9.01 17.19
CA GLN A 172 -13.98 10.05 16.23
C GLN A 172 -14.28 9.49 14.83
N GLY A 173 -14.22 8.18 14.63
CA GLY A 173 -14.43 7.53 13.34
C GLY A 173 -13.17 7.42 12.47
N GLU A 174 -12.02 7.91 12.94
CA GLU A 174 -10.79 8.09 12.14
C GLU A 174 -9.67 7.11 12.52
N PHE A 175 -10.02 5.94 13.08
CA PHE A 175 -9.02 4.98 13.56
C PHE A 175 -8.01 4.60 12.47
N TRP A 176 -8.49 4.16 11.30
CA TRP A 176 -7.62 3.65 10.24
C TRP A 176 -6.80 4.76 9.57
N ALA A 177 -7.36 5.95 9.39
CA ALA A 177 -6.60 7.09 8.89
C ALA A 177 -5.44 7.44 9.84
N TYR A 178 -5.73 7.50 11.15
CA TYR A 178 -4.73 7.78 12.17
C TYR A 178 -3.70 6.65 12.35
N HIS A 179 -4.14 5.39 12.30
CA HIS A 179 -3.27 4.21 12.31
C HIS A 179 -2.27 4.25 11.15
N ASP A 180 -2.74 4.60 9.95
CA ASP A 180 -1.91 4.71 8.76
C ASP A 180 -0.92 5.87 8.90
N ALA A 181 -1.36 7.01 9.44
CA ALA A 181 -0.50 8.16 9.71
C ALA A 181 0.61 7.84 10.73
N LEU A 182 0.30 7.10 11.81
CA LEU A 182 1.29 6.65 12.78
C LEU A 182 2.37 5.79 12.12
N TYR A 183 2.00 4.83 11.29
CA TYR A 183 2.97 3.97 10.62
C TYR A 183 3.70 4.64 9.45
N ALA A 184 3.10 5.65 8.81
CA ALA A 184 3.77 6.47 7.82
C ALA A 184 4.88 7.34 8.45
N ASN A 185 4.70 7.74 9.72
CA ASN A 185 5.65 8.56 10.47
C ASN A 185 6.45 7.75 11.52
N GLN A 186 6.51 6.43 11.36
CA GLN A 186 7.15 5.55 12.34
C GLN A 186 8.65 5.83 12.47
N ALA A 187 9.08 6.14 13.69
CA ALA A 187 10.48 6.27 14.07
C ALA A 187 11.04 4.92 14.58
N PRO A 188 12.38 4.78 14.71
CA PRO A 188 12.97 3.61 15.34
C PRO A 188 12.37 3.33 16.72
N PRO A 189 12.27 2.06 17.14
CA PRO A 189 11.71 1.72 18.44
C PRO A 189 12.49 2.39 19.58
N ARG A 190 11.77 2.84 20.61
CA ARG A 190 12.31 3.53 21.80
C ARG A 190 13.10 4.81 21.49
N SER A 191 12.83 5.45 20.35
CA SER A 191 13.48 6.71 19.96
C SER A 191 13.02 7.94 20.73
N GLY A 192 11.96 7.84 21.53
CA GLY A 192 11.39 8.97 22.26
C GLY A 192 10.47 9.86 21.41
N LYS A 193 10.22 9.52 20.14
CA LYS A 193 9.52 10.39 19.17
C LYS A 193 7.99 10.40 19.30
N LEU A 194 7.38 9.40 19.94
CA LEU A 194 5.93 9.35 20.15
C LEU A 194 5.55 10.18 21.39
N THR A 195 5.82 11.49 21.33
CA THR A 195 5.42 12.44 22.39
C THR A 195 3.95 12.83 22.24
N SER A 196 3.34 13.38 23.29
CA SER A 196 1.94 13.84 23.23
C SER A 196 1.69 14.86 22.12
N ASP A 197 2.62 15.80 21.91
CA ASP A 197 2.50 16.81 20.85
C ASP A 197 2.59 16.17 19.46
N HIS A 198 3.51 15.21 19.27
CA HIS A 198 3.62 14.48 18.02
C HIS A 198 2.34 13.71 17.71
N LEU A 199 1.79 12.98 18.68
CA LEU A 199 0.54 12.21 18.52
C LEU A 199 -0.64 13.12 18.17
N ARG A 200 -0.79 14.27 18.84
CA ARG A 200 -1.86 15.23 18.52
C ARG A 200 -1.70 15.87 17.15
N GLY A 201 -0.47 16.05 16.68
CA GLY A 201 -0.19 16.61 15.35
C GLY A 201 -0.48 15.66 14.18
N LEU A 202 -0.80 14.38 14.45
CA LEU A 202 -1.17 13.40 13.43
C LEU A 202 -2.69 13.28 13.21
N ALA A 203 -3.50 13.92 14.06
CA ALA A 203 -4.96 13.87 14.03
C ALA A 203 -5.57 15.04 13.25
#